data_AF-A0A941A0K5-F1
#
_entry.id   AF-A0A941A0K5-F1
#
_cell.length_a   1.000
_cell.length_b   1.000
_cell.length_c   1.000
_cell.angle_alpha   90.00
_cell.angle_beta   90.00
_cell.angle_gamma   90.00
#
_symmetry.space_group_name_H-M   'P 1'
#
loop_
_entity.id
_entity.type
_entity.pdbx_description
1 polymer ?
#
loop_
_entity_poly.entity_id
_entity_poly.type
_entity_poly.pdbx_seq_one_letter_code
_entity_poly.pdbx_strand_id
1 'polypeptide(L)'
;MTIQEWLSQLLSRPATEPLDWETFRITMSDQTWKALWRDIDEAEAYDDGLELGLRLLQATQQHRIDLGERGYQASQILLYRSILAMLDKADRWDVYLAAWETIRTQTSHCLPGRGDTLTLHDPQYMSFVRRDDGGFGVPALPYGVRPPKTIAVHFLYPQVHRKALIERKLAQEQAGKRAAERRPVGPGALAAEAIQTRLAQIRESVG
;
A
#
# COMPACT_ATOMS: atom_id res chain seq x y z
N MET A 1 -26.96 -7.77 9.17
CA MET A 1 -26.23 -7.13 8.06
C MET A 1 -25.01 -7.98 7.75
N THR A 2 -24.91 -8.47 6.52
CA THR A 2 -23.75 -9.25 6.05
C THR A 2 -22.59 -8.32 5.71
N ILE A 3 -21.37 -8.87 5.56
CA ILE A 3 -20.19 -8.10 5.16
C ILE A 3 -20.34 -7.56 3.73
N GLN A 4 -21.01 -8.32 2.85
CA GLN A 4 -21.35 -7.89 1.49
C GLN A 4 -22.35 -6.72 1.48
N GLU A 5 -23.36 -6.76 2.35
CA GLU A 5 -24.29 -5.63 2.53
C GLU A 5 -23.56 -4.39 3.07
N TRP A 6 -22.63 -4.58 4.02
CA TRP A 6 -21.79 -3.49 4.54
C TRP A 6 -20.90 -2.88 3.46
N LEU A 7 -20.21 -3.71 2.67
CA LEU A 7 -19.37 -3.27 1.56
C LEU A 7 -20.20 -2.49 0.52
N SER A 8 -21.34 -3.04 0.12
CA SER A 8 -22.26 -2.40 -0.83
C SER A 8 -22.73 -1.04 -0.31
N GLN A 9 -23.08 -0.95 0.98
CA GLN A 9 -23.47 0.31 1.59
C GLN A 9 -22.32 1.33 1.59
N LEU A 10 -21.10 0.92 1.94
CA LEU A 10 -19.93 1.78 1.93
C LEU A 10 -19.61 2.32 0.53
N LEU A 11 -19.73 1.47 -0.49
CA LEU A 11 -19.40 1.80 -1.87
C LEU A 11 -20.52 2.58 -2.58
N SER A 12 -21.77 2.44 -2.14
CA SER A 12 -22.92 3.17 -2.70
C SER A 12 -22.85 4.70 -2.48
N ARG A 13 -22.13 5.15 -1.45
CA ARG A 13 -21.92 6.59 -1.19
C ARG A 13 -20.98 7.18 -2.25
N PRO A 14 -21.08 8.47 -2.60
CA PRO A 14 -20.11 9.12 -3.50
C PRO A 14 -18.66 8.98 -2.98
N ALA A 15 -17.69 8.76 -3.86
CA ALA A 15 -16.28 8.64 -3.47
C ALA A 15 -15.69 9.91 -2.85
N THR A 16 -16.32 11.06 -3.10
CA THR A 16 -15.99 12.35 -2.50
C THR A 16 -16.54 12.51 -1.08
N GLU A 17 -17.48 11.66 -0.66
CA GLU A 17 -18.07 11.72 0.66
C GLU A 17 -17.12 11.04 1.68
N PRO A 18 -16.66 11.78 2.70
CA PRO A 18 -15.78 11.23 3.72
C PRO A 18 -16.48 10.15 4.54
N LEU A 19 -15.74 9.10 4.93
CA LEU A 19 -16.25 8.13 5.89
C LEU A 19 -16.26 8.74 7.28
N ASP A 20 -17.39 8.64 7.99
CA ASP A 20 -17.48 9.03 9.38
C ASP A 20 -16.59 8.15 10.28
N TRP A 21 -16.24 8.68 11.45
CA TRP A 21 -15.29 8.05 12.37
C TRP A 21 -15.72 6.64 12.80
N GLU A 22 -17.00 6.45 13.11
CA GLU A 22 -17.49 5.17 13.62
C GLU A 22 -17.46 4.09 12.53
N THR A 23 -17.91 4.45 11.32
CA THR A 23 -17.82 3.57 10.15
C THR A 23 -16.38 3.19 9.83
N PHE A 24 -15.46 4.15 9.87
CA PHE A 24 -14.03 3.91 9.68
C PHE A 24 -13.47 2.96 10.76
N ARG A 25 -13.73 3.24 12.03
CA ARG A 25 -13.23 2.45 13.17
C ARG A 25 -13.74 1.01 13.15
N ILE A 26 -15.02 0.80 12.85
CA ILE A 26 -15.61 -0.53 12.73
C ILE A 26 -14.95 -1.30 11.59
N THR A 27 -14.79 -0.65 10.43
CA THR A 27 -14.19 -1.26 9.23
C THR A 27 -12.73 -1.64 9.45
N MET A 28 -11.97 -0.79 10.15
CA MET A 28 -10.54 -1.01 10.46
C MET A 28 -10.31 -1.94 11.66
N SER A 29 -11.36 -2.43 12.32
CA SER A 29 -11.21 -3.45 13.38
C SER A 29 -10.74 -4.78 12.79
N ASP A 30 -9.89 -5.51 13.51
CA ASP A 30 -9.26 -6.74 13.01
C ASP A 30 -10.27 -7.78 12.50
N GLN A 31 -11.39 -7.94 13.21
CA GLN A 31 -12.44 -8.89 12.83
C GLN A 31 -13.13 -8.49 11.52
N THR A 32 -13.60 -7.24 11.42
CA THR A 32 -14.29 -6.74 10.22
C THR A 32 -13.36 -6.70 9.02
N TRP A 33 -12.13 -6.24 9.23
CA TRP A 33 -11.08 -6.18 8.22
C TRP A 33 -10.78 -7.56 7.61
N LYS A 34 -10.56 -8.58 8.46
CA LYS A 34 -10.33 -9.96 7.99
C LYS A 34 -11.52 -10.52 7.23
N ALA A 35 -12.73 -10.27 7.71
CA ALA A 35 -13.95 -10.75 7.04
C ALA A 35 -14.13 -10.07 5.67
N LEU A 36 -13.94 -8.75 5.59
CA LEU A 36 -14.01 -7.99 4.34
C LEU A 36 -13.04 -8.52 3.28
N TRP A 37 -11.77 -8.71 3.64
CA TRP A 37 -10.78 -9.17 2.66
C TRP A 37 -10.98 -10.61 2.22
N ARG A 38 -11.46 -11.48 3.11
CA ARG A 38 -11.86 -12.83 2.73
C ARG A 38 -13.00 -12.80 1.71
N ASP A 39 -14.03 -12.02 1.99
CA ASP A 39 -15.21 -11.95 1.11
C ASP A 39 -14.87 -11.30 -0.25
N ILE A 40 -13.98 -10.30 -0.28
CA ILE A 40 -13.43 -9.71 -1.51
C ILE A 40 -12.62 -10.75 -2.30
N ASP A 41 -11.82 -11.56 -1.62
CA ASP A 41 -11.03 -12.60 -2.26
C ASP A 41 -11.91 -13.73 -2.83
N GLU A 42 -12.91 -14.16 -2.08
CA GLU A 42 -13.88 -15.19 -2.51
C GLU A 42 -14.73 -14.73 -3.70
N ALA A 43 -15.15 -13.47 -3.72
CA ALA A 43 -15.93 -12.88 -4.81
C ALA A 43 -15.07 -12.33 -5.96
N GLU A 44 -13.75 -12.38 -5.82
CA GLU A 44 -12.80 -11.77 -6.77
C GLU A 44 -13.03 -10.26 -7.03
N ALA A 45 -13.65 -9.57 -6.07
CA ALA A 45 -14.12 -8.18 -6.16
C ALA A 45 -12.98 -7.17 -5.88
N TYR A 46 -11.85 -7.31 -6.58
CA TYR A 46 -10.63 -6.56 -6.28
C TYR A 46 -10.74 -5.05 -6.57
N ASP A 47 -11.54 -4.64 -7.56
CA ASP A 47 -11.79 -3.22 -7.82
C ASP A 47 -12.62 -2.58 -6.70
N ASP A 48 -13.58 -3.29 -6.11
CA ASP A 48 -14.33 -2.85 -4.93
C ASP A 48 -13.42 -2.74 -3.70
N GLY A 49 -12.54 -3.73 -3.52
CA GLY A 49 -11.50 -3.68 -2.50
C GLY A 49 -10.55 -2.51 -2.66
N LEU A 50 -10.17 -2.18 -3.90
CA LEU A 50 -9.34 -1.02 -4.21
C LEU A 50 -10.04 0.30 -3.86
N GLU A 51 -11.31 0.46 -4.25
CA GLU A 51 -12.11 1.64 -3.91
C GLU A 51 -12.26 1.81 -2.40
N LEU A 52 -12.57 0.72 -1.68
CA LEU A 52 -12.65 0.73 -0.23
C LEU A 52 -11.32 1.14 0.40
N GLY A 53 -10.21 0.57 -0.07
CA GLY A 53 -8.86 0.89 0.43
C GLY A 53 -8.54 2.37 0.27
N LEU A 54 -8.86 2.98 -0.87
CA LEU A 54 -8.64 4.40 -1.13
C LEU A 54 -9.53 5.30 -0.27
N ARG A 55 -10.80 4.92 -0.03
CA ARG A 55 -11.70 5.66 0.87
C ARG A 55 -11.23 5.63 2.31
N LEU A 56 -10.83 4.46 2.80
CA LEU A 56 -10.29 4.30 4.15
C LEU A 56 -8.97 5.06 4.31
N LEU A 57 -8.15 5.14 3.26
CA LEU A 57 -6.90 5.89 3.28
C LEU A 57 -7.16 7.41 3.38
N GLN A 58 -8.16 7.91 2.65
CA GLN A 58 -8.62 9.30 2.78
C GLN A 58 -9.20 9.58 4.17
N ALA A 59 -10.02 8.68 4.71
CA ALA A 59 -10.58 8.79 6.06
C ALA A 59 -9.47 8.77 7.14
N THR A 60 -8.40 8.00 6.92
CA THR A 60 -7.23 7.98 7.81
C THR A 60 -6.57 9.36 7.91
N GLN A 61 -6.55 10.16 6.83
CA GLN A 61 -6.06 11.53 6.88
C GLN A 61 -7.00 12.46 7.65
N GLN A 62 -8.30 12.31 7.44
CA GLN A 62 -9.31 13.16 8.08
C GLN A 62 -9.35 12.95 9.59
N HIS A 63 -9.22 11.70 10.04
CA HIS A 63 -9.26 11.31 11.45
C HIS A 63 -7.87 11.16 12.06
N ARG A 64 -6.86 11.86 11.52
CA ARG A 64 -5.46 11.78 12.01
C ARG A 64 -5.35 12.13 13.49
N ILE A 65 -6.12 13.11 13.96
CA ILE A 65 -6.12 13.56 15.36
C ILE A 65 -6.67 12.45 16.26
N ASP A 66 -7.81 11.86 15.90
CA ASP A 66 -8.48 10.81 16.68
C ASP A 66 -7.67 9.50 16.74
N LEU A 67 -6.91 9.21 15.67
CA LEU A 67 -6.03 8.04 15.59
C LEU A 67 -4.75 8.17 16.43
N GLY A 68 -4.28 9.40 16.64
CA GLY A 68 -2.92 9.66 17.10
C GLY A 68 -1.85 9.18 16.11
N GLU A 69 -0.58 9.52 16.37
CA GLU A 69 0.53 9.25 15.44
C GLU A 69 0.70 7.76 15.12
N ARG A 70 0.70 6.90 16.15
CA ARG A 70 0.88 5.46 15.98
C ARG A 70 -0.29 4.81 15.24
N GLY A 71 -1.52 5.21 15.56
CA GLY A 71 -2.72 4.71 14.88
C GLY A 71 -2.76 5.14 13.42
N TYR A 72 -2.42 6.40 13.16
CA TYR A 72 -2.33 6.95 11.81
C TYR A 72 -1.32 6.19 10.94
N GLN A 73 -0.08 6.02 11.44
CA GLN A 73 0.95 5.27 10.72
C GLN A 73 0.54 3.82 10.47
N ALA A 74 -0.01 3.14 11.47
CA ALA A 74 -0.43 1.74 11.33
C ALA A 74 -1.53 1.57 10.27
N SER A 75 -2.53 2.46 10.28
CA SER A 75 -3.61 2.48 9.28
C SER A 75 -3.09 2.77 7.88
N GLN A 76 -2.23 3.79 7.70
CA GLN A 76 -1.62 4.12 6.41
C GLN A 76 -0.85 2.91 5.84
N ILE A 77 0.04 2.30 6.62
CA ILE A 77 0.82 1.13 6.19
C ILE A 77 -0.10 -0.02 5.75
N LEU A 78 -1.13 -0.32 6.54
CA LEU A 78 -2.08 -1.39 6.25
C LEU A 78 -2.81 -1.12 4.93
N LEU A 79 -3.32 0.09 4.75
CA LEU A 79 -4.13 0.49 3.60
C LEU A 79 -3.32 0.56 2.31
N TYR A 80 -2.12 1.14 2.34
CA TYR A 80 -1.22 1.13 1.17
C TYR A 80 -0.87 -0.29 0.72
N ARG A 81 -0.61 -1.20 1.67
CA ARG A 81 -0.33 -2.60 1.34
C ARG A 81 -1.56 -3.30 0.75
N SER A 82 -2.75 -3.03 1.27
CA SER A 82 -3.99 -3.58 0.70
C SER A 82 -4.29 -3.05 -0.70
N ILE A 83 -4.10 -1.74 -0.94
CA ILE A 83 -4.25 -1.12 -2.27
C ILE A 83 -3.32 -1.81 -3.29
N LEU A 84 -2.05 -1.98 -2.94
CA LEU A 84 -1.09 -2.70 -3.80
C LEU A 84 -1.49 -4.15 -4.02
N ALA A 85 -2.00 -4.85 -2.99
CA ALA A 85 -2.47 -6.22 -3.12
C ALA A 85 -3.69 -6.32 -4.05
N MET A 86 -4.64 -5.39 -3.98
CA MET A 86 -5.80 -5.37 -4.88
C MET A 86 -5.41 -5.11 -6.33
N LEU A 87 -4.51 -4.15 -6.57
CA LEU A 87 -3.98 -3.87 -7.91
C LEU A 87 -3.24 -5.09 -8.49
N ASP A 88 -2.48 -5.80 -7.66
CA ASP A 88 -1.75 -6.99 -8.06
C ASP A 88 -2.69 -8.16 -8.41
N LYS A 89 -3.70 -8.40 -7.57
CA LYS A 89 -4.70 -9.45 -7.77
C LYS A 89 -5.64 -9.16 -8.95
N ALA A 90 -5.89 -7.89 -9.27
CA ALA A 90 -6.66 -7.47 -10.43
C ALA A 90 -5.84 -7.44 -11.75
N ASP A 91 -4.58 -7.89 -11.74
CA ASP A 91 -3.64 -7.80 -12.87
C ASP A 91 -3.46 -6.38 -13.44
N ARG A 92 -3.68 -5.35 -12.60
CA ARG A 92 -3.51 -3.93 -12.95
C ARG A 92 -2.07 -3.48 -12.77
N TRP A 93 -1.15 -4.20 -13.40
CA TRP A 93 0.30 -4.10 -13.17
C TRP A 93 0.90 -2.72 -13.49
N ASP A 94 0.47 -2.05 -14.56
CA ASP A 94 0.94 -0.69 -14.87
C ASP A 94 0.54 0.30 -13.76
N VAL A 95 -0.69 0.16 -13.26
CA VAL A 95 -1.23 0.99 -12.17
C VAL A 95 -0.56 0.65 -10.83
N TYR A 96 -0.26 -0.63 -10.59
CA TYR A 96 0.52 -1.09 -9.43
C TYR A 96 1.87 -0.38 -9.37
N LEU A 97 2.63 -0.37 -10.48
CA LEU A 97 3.96 0.23 -10.49
C LEU A 97 3.89 1.74 -10.23
N ALA A 98 2.97 2.43 -10.87
CA ALA A 98 2.76 3.87 -10.62
C ALA A 98 2.35 4.14 -9.17
N ALA A 99 1.42 3.34 -8.61
CA ALA A 99 1.00 3.48 -7.22
C ALA A 99 2.16 3.21 -6.25
N TRP A 100 2.97 2.17 -6.51
CA TRP A 100 4.13 1.83 -5.68
C TRP A 100 5.13 2.99 -5.62
N GLU A 101 5.44 3.63 -6.76
CA GLU A 101 6.36 4.77 -6.80
C GLU A 101 5.77 6.01 -6.09
N THR A 102 4.49 6.30 -6.30
CA THR A 102 3.78 7.37 -5.59
C THR A 102 3.85 7.16 -4.07
N ILE A 103 3.55 5.95 -3.59
CA ILE A 103 3.61 5.63 -2.16
C ILE A 103 5.05 5.74 -1.64
N ARG A 104 6.02 5.21 -2.39
CA ARG A 104 7.44 5.21 -1.99
C ARG A 104 8.01 6.62 -1.84
N THR A 105 7.57 7.55 -2.68
CA THR A 105 8.06 8.94 -2.69
C THR A 105 7.33 9.85 -1.70
N GLN A 106 6.10 9.52 -1.32
CA GLN A 106 5.25 10.38 -0.49
C GLN A 106 5.12 9.95 0.97
N THR A 107 5.71 8.81 1.33
CA THR A 107 5.63 8.28 2.70
C THR A 107 7.01 8.10 3.32
N SER A 108 7.08 8.36 4.63
CA SER A 108 8.29 8.16 5.45
C SER A 108 8.12 7.02 6.47
N HIS A 109 6.99 6.32 6.42
CA HIS A 109 6.60 5.30 7.38
C HIS A 109 7.56 4.11 7.37
N CYS A 110 8.04 3.74 8.56
CA CYS A 110 9.00 2.67 8.75
C CYS A 110 8.49 1.60 9.73
N LEU A 111 8.96 0.38 9.52
CA LEU A 111 8.82 -0.73 10.45
C LEU A 111 10.19 -1.10 11.03
N PRO A 112 10.23 -1.65 12.25
CA PRO A 112 11.48 -2.10 12.85
C PRO A 112 12.06 -3.29 12.07
N GLY A 113 13.29 -3.14 11.59
CA GLY A 113 14.13 -4.19 11.03
C GLY A 113 15.27 -4.55 11.97
N ARG A 114 15.90 -5.72 11.76
CA ARG A 114 17.11 -6.11 12.50
C ARG A 114 18.33 -5.42 11.91
N GLY A 115 19.16 -4.78 12.73
CA GLY A 115 20.30 -4.03 12.21
C GLY A 115 21.48 -4.88 11.73
N ASP A 116 21.54 -6.17 12.09
CA ASP A 116 22.52 -7.12 11.56
C ASP A 116 22.40 -7.32 10.05
N THR A 117 21.21 -7.11 9.47
CA THR A 117 21.00 -7.13 8.02
C THR A 117 21.87 -6.13 7.24
N LEU A 118 22.39 -5.08 7.90
CA LEU A 118 23.32 -4.12 7.28
C LEU A 118 24.68 -4.75 6.93
N THR A 119 25.02 -5.90 7.50
CA THR A 119 26.25 -6.64 7.16
C THR A 119 26.08 -7.55 5.94
N LEU A 120 24.85 -7.70 5.41
CA LEU A 120 24.58 -8.52 4.23
C LEU A 120 24.96 -7.81 2.92
N HIS A 121 25.27 -6.51 2.98
CA HIS A 121 25.66 -5.69 1.82
C HIS A 121 24.66 -5.73 0.66
N ASP A 122 23.37 -5.98 0.91
CA ASP A 122 22.33 -6.00 -0.12
C ASP A 122 21.90 -4.57 -0.49
N PRO A 123 22.32 -4.02 -1.65
CA PRO A 123 22.04 -2.64 -2.01
C PRO A 123 20.54 -2.34 -2.08
N GLN A 124 19.72 -3.35 -2.42
CA GLN A 124 18.28 -3.21 -2.48
C GLN A 124 17.71 -2.98 -1.09
N TYR A 125 18.04 -3.82 -0.10
CA TYR A 125 17.65 -3.60 1.30
C TYR A 125 18.11 -2.24 1.82
N MET A 126 19.38 -1.90 1.58
CA MET A 126 19.99 -0.69 2.11
C MET A 126 19.29 0.59 1.63
N SER A 127 18.75 0.59 0.40
CA SER A 127 17.96 1.70 -0.17
C SER A 127 16.61 1.96 0.53
N PHE A 128 16.14 1.04 1.38
CA PHE A 128 14.90 1.17 2.17
C PHE A 128 15.16 1.50 3.64
N VAL A 129 16.41 1.50 4.09
CA VAL A 129 16.74 1.86 5.47
C VAL A 129 16.72 3.38 5.61
N ARG A 130 16.03 3.86 6.65
CA ARG A 130 15.92 5.29 6.97
C ARG A 130 17.25 5.80 7.52
N ARG A 131 17.66 6.98 7.06
CA ARG A 131 18.83 7.74 7.52
C ARG A 131 18.42 8.71 8.63
N ASP A 132 19.41 9.21 9.36
CA ASP A 132 19.21 10.17 10.45
C ASP A 132 18.63 11.52 9.98
N ASP A 133 18.92 11.92 8.73
CA ASP A 133 18.36 13.13 8.11
C ASP A 133 16.92 12.96 7.59
N GLY A 134 16.30 11.81 7.87
CA GLY A 134 14.95 11.48 7.43
C GLY A 134 14.86 10.89 6.02
N GLY A 135 15.96 10.91 5.25
CA GLY A 135 16.05 10.26 3.94
C GLY A 135 16.12 8.75 4.01
N PHE A 136 16.28 8.10 2.85
CA PHE A 136 16.46 6.65 2.73
C PHE A 136 17.75 6.32 2.00
N GLY A 137 18.32 5.14 2.29
CA GLY A 137 19.57 4.68 1.70
C GLY A 137 20.73 4.85 2.66
N VAL A 138 21.17 3.75 3.28
CA VAL A 138 22.39 3.76 4.11
C VAL A 138 23.53 3.03 3.40
N PRO A 139 24.79 3.45 3.57
CA PRO A 139 25.92 2.67 3.08
C PRO A 139 26.10 1.39 3.90
N ALA A 140 26.74 0.39 3.27
CA ALA A 140 27.29 -0.79 3.93
C ALA A 140 28.00 -0.44 5.24
N LEU A 141 27.74 -1.19 6.32
CA LEU A 141 28.52 -1.02 7.54
C LEU A 141 29.99 -1.36 7.26
N PRO A 142 30.94 -0.51 7.69
CA PRO A 142 32.36 -0.85 7.59
C PRO A 142 32.68 -2.12 8.40
N TYR A 143 33.70 -2.84 7.95
CA TYR A 143 34.18 -4.03 8.64
C TYR A 143 34.55 -3.72 10.10
N GLY A 144 34.13 -4.57 11.04
CA GLY A 144 34.41 -4.41 12.47
C GLY A 144 33.46 -3.45 13.21
N VAL A 145 32.56 -2.75 12.52
CA VAL A 145 31.52 -1.94 13.17
C VAL A 145 30.39 -2.83 13.63
N ARG A 146 30.03 -2.72 14.91
CA ARG A 146 28.89 -3.46 15.45
C ARG A 146 27.58 -2.86 14.91
N PRO A 147 26.70 -3.66 14.28
CA PRO A 147 25.42 -3.16 13.83
C PRO A 147 24.53 -2.74 15.02
N PRO A 148 23.64 -1.74 14.82
CA PRO A 148 22.60 -1.45 15.80
C PRO A 148 21.68 -2.65 15.98
N LYS A 149 20.97 -2.73 17.12
CA LYS A 149 20.01 -3.82 17.37
C LYS A 149 18.81 -3.75 16.42
N THR A 150 18.34 -2.54 16.17
CA THR A 150 17.14 -2.25 15.37
C THR A 150 17.40 -1.08 14.44
N ILE A 151 16.80 -1.13 13.26
CA ILE A 151 16.83 -0.08 12.25
C ILE A 151 15.40 0.21 11.78
N ALA A 152 15.19 1.39 11.21
CA ALA A 152 13.92 1.77 10.60
C ALA A 152 13.97 1.45 9.10
N VAL A 153 13.07 0.58 8.63
CA VAL A 153 13.00 0.15 7.23
C VAL A 153 11.66 0.58 6.65
N HIS A 154 11.67 1.22 5.48
CA HIS A 154 10.46 1.64 4.81
C HIS A 154 9.52 0.45 4.59
N PHE A 155 8.24 0.63 4.90
CA PHE A 155 7.28 -0.48 4.98
C PHE A 155 7.03 -1.20 3.63
N LEU A 156 7.39 -0.58 2.50
CA LEU A 156 7.32 -1.17 1.16
C LEU A 156 8.42 -2.17 0.83
N TYR A 157 9.46 -2.32 1.65
CA TYR A 157 10.56 -3.25 1.35
C TYR A 157 10.09 -4.68 1.02
N PRO A 158 9.12 -5.29 1.74
CA PRO A 158 8.63 -6.63 1.41
C PRO A 158 8.01 -6.76 0.00
N GLN A 159 7.55 -5.66 -0.61
CA GLN A 159 6.94 -5.66 -1.94
C GLN A 159 7.96 -5.55 -3.08
N VAL A 160 9.25 -5.34 -2.78
CA VAL A 160 10.26 -5.04 -3.81
C VAL A 160 10.46 -6.19 -4.79
N HIS A 161 10.51 -7.42 -4.31
CA HIS A 161 10.59 -8.58 -5.21
C HIS A 161 9.35 -8.72 -6.09
N ARG A 162 8.17 -8.37 -5.57
CA ARG A 162 6.93 -8.39 -6.36
C ARG A 162 6.95 -7.31 -7.43
N LYS A 163 7.39 -6.09 -7.11
CA LYS A 163 7.62 -5.01 -8.08
C LYS A 163 8.52 -5.46 -9.23
N ALA A 164 9.70 -6.00 -8.93
CA ALA A 164 10.65 -6.47 -9.94
C ALA A 164 10.08 -7.59 -10.83
N LEU A 165 9.27 -8.48 -10.25
CA LEU A 165 8.58 -9.52 -11.00
C LEU A 165 7.53 -8.94 -11.97
N ILE A 166 6.77 -7.93 -11.53
CA ILE A 166 5.78 -7.24 -12.35
C ILE A 166 6.48 -6.48 -13.50
N GLU A 167 7.55 -5.73 -13.22
CA GLU A 167 8.35 -5.04 -14.24
C GLU A 167 8.84 -6.00 -15.32
N ARG A 168 9.37 -7.17 -14.91
CA ARG A 168 9.81 -8.21 -15.85
C ARG A 168 8.68 -8.74 -16.71
N LYS A 169 7.48 -8.93 -16.14
CA LYS A 169 6.31 -9.41 -16.90
C LYS A 169 5.88 -8.37 -17.94
N LEU A 170 5.79 -7.11 -17.57
CA LEU A 170 5.44 -6.01 -18.48
C LEU A 170 6.47 -5.86 -19.62
N ALA A 171 7.76 -5.96 -19.30
CA ALA A 171 8.81 -5.93 -20.31
C ALA A 171 8.70 -7.10 -21.31
N GLN A 172 8.27 -8.28 -20.86
CA GLN A 172 8.02 -9.44 -21.74
C GLN A 172 6.81 -9.23 -22.66
N GLU A 173 5.74 -8.60 -22.16
CA GLU A 173 4.57 -8.23 -22.96
C GLU A 173 4.92 -7.20 -24.04
N GLN A 174 5.65 -6.15 -23.67
CA GLN A 174 6.11 -5.12 -24.60
C GLN A 174 7.04 -5.68 -25.68
N ALA A 175 7.84 -6.69 -25.34
CA ALA A 175 8.69 -7.40 -26.28
C ALA A 175 7.93 -8.43 -27.15
N GLY A 176 6.61 -8.56 -26.99
CA GLY A 176 5.78 -9.53 -27.70
C GLY A 176 6.04 -11.00 -27.34
N LYS A 177 6.80 -11.25 -26.26
CA LYS A 177 7.26 -12.60 -25.88
C LYS A 177 6.22 -13.37 -25.08
N ARG A 178 5.27 -12.67 -24.46
CA ARG A 178 4.21 -13.26 -23.65
C ARG A 178 3.04 -12.29 -23.62
N ALA A 179 1.89 -12.66 -24.17
CA ALA A 179 0.65 -11.99 -23.81
C ALA A 179 0.23 -12.58 -22.47
N ALA A 180 0.24 -11.81 -21.37
CA ALA A 180 -0.49 -12.28 -20.21
C ALA A 180 -1.98 -12.12 -20.53
N GLU A 181 -2.76 -13.17 -20.27
CA GLU A 181 -4.21 -13.05 -20.16
C GLU A 181 -4.49 -12.24 -18.90
N ARG A 182 -4.42 -10.91 -19.02
CA ARG A 182 -4.77 -10.00 -17.93
C ARG A 182 -6.27 -10.11 -17.70
N ARG A 183 -6.68 -10.06 -16.43
CA ARG A 183 -8.10 -9.99 -16.10
C ARG A 183 -8.72 -8.74 -16.76
N PRO A 184 -9.89 -8.86 -17.42
CA PRO A 184 -10.57 -7.70 -17.98
C PRO A 184 -10.95 -6.73 -16.85
N VAL A 185 -10.78 -5.43 -17.11
CA VAL A 185 -11.22 -4.38 -16.20
C VAL A 185 -12.75 -4.37 -16.18
N GLY A 186 -13.34 -4.57 -15.00
CA GLY A 186 -14.79 -4.68 -14.85
C GLY A 186 -15.51 -3.36 -15.12
N PRO A 187 -16.81 -3.40 -15.49
CA PRO A 187 -17.63 -2.19 -15.57
C PRO A 187 -17.72 -1.52 -14.20
N GLY A 188 -17.31 -0.25 -14.09
CA GLY A 188 -17.28 0.50 -12.83
C GLY A 188 -15.92 0.53 -12.13
N ALA A 189 -14.90 -0.18 -12.64
CA ALA A 189 -13.56 -0.11 -12.10
C ALA A 189 -12.98 1.31 -12.19
N LEU A 190 -12.21 1.71 -11.17
CA LEU A 190 -11.57 3.02 -11.14
C LEU A 190 -10.57 3.18 -12.28
N ALA A 191 -10.62 4.32 -12.98
CA ALA A 191 -9.60 4.70 -13.95
C ALA A 191 -8.21 4.82 -13.29
N ALA A 192 -7.15 4.53 -14.05
CA ALA A 192 -5.78 4.59 -13.54
C ALA A 192 -5.43 6.00 -13.03
N GLU A 193 -5.87 7.03 -13.77
CA GLU A 193 -5.68 8.44 -13.47
C GLU A 193 -6.38 8.84 -12.15
N ALA A 194 -7.58 8.30 -11.91
CA ALA A 194 -8.33 8.55 -10.68
C ALA A 194 -7.60 7.96 -9.46
N ILE A 195 -7.04 6.74 -9.60
CA ILE A 195 -6.25 6.10 -8.54
C ILE A 195 -5.00 6.92 -8.23
N GLN A 196 -4.24 7.32 -9.25
CA GLN A 196 -3.03 8.12 -9.06
C GLN A 196 -3.33 9.50 -8.46
N THR A 197 -4.41 10.15 -8.91
CA THR A 197 -4.84 11.45 -8.38
C THR A 197 -5.15 11.35 -6.89
N ARG A 198 -5.92 10.33 -6.48
CA ARG A 198 -6.27 10.13 -5.07
C ARG A 198 -5.06 9.81 -4.21
N LEU A 199 -4.16 8.94 -4.68
CA LEU A 199 -2.92 8.67 -3.95
C LEU A 199 -2.05 9.93 -3.82
N ALA A 200 -1.92 10.72 -4.88
CA ALA A 200 -1.13 11.95 -4.86
C ALA A 200 -1.73 13.06 -3.98
N GLN A 201 -3.05 13.07 -3.78
CA GLN A 201 -3.72 13.99 -2.86
C GLN A 201 -3.47 13.63 -1.39
N ILE A 202 -3.22 12.35 -1.11
CA ILE A 202 -2.96 11.81 0.22
C ILE A 202 -1.46 12.00 0.58
N ARG A 203 -0.94 13.21 0.38
CA ARG A 203 0.41 13.57 0.86
C ARG A 203 0.42 13.59 2.38
N GLU A 204 1.52 13.14 2.98
CA GLU A 204 1.89 13.56 4.33
C GLU A 204 1.86 15.10 4.33
N SER A 205 0.80 15.68 4.89
CA SER A 205 0.82 17.08 5.28
C SER A 205 1.95 17.21 6.28
N VAL A 206 3.06 17.79 5.79
CA VAL A 206 4.19 18.24 6.59
C VAL A 206 3.59 19.21 7.59
N GLY A 207 3.35 18.70 8.80
CA GLY A 207 3.13 19.48 10.00
C GLY A 207 4.47 19.72 10.64
#